data_AF-A0A139TQE2-F1
#
_entry.id   AF-A0A139TQE2-F1
#
_cell.length_a   1.000
_cell.length_b   1.000
_cell.length_c   1.000
_cell.angle_alpha   90.00
_cell.angle_beta   90.00
_cell.angle_gamma   90.00
#
_symmetry.space_group_name_H-M   'P 1'
#
loop_
_entity.id
_entity.type
_entity.pdbx_description
1 polymer ?
#
loop_
_entity_poly.entity_id
_entity_poly.type
_entity_poly.pdbx_seq_one_letter_code
_entity_poly.pdbx_strand_id
1 'polypeptide(L)'
;MAIRIQDFGMSRMGPDLSGMIPLDALEAQAAGVRRLSAGVADLAGTAGNMLAGMQEVRDAGQWAEARDGLYRFEQDVMRELDSAGAADDLQARWKKALADRLPSYLPEKMSGRVKGRVEAARENLAAAGSIYLEKMSRLGQVEQARRSWTGSVESAVEQGDAGLAERRIEEGTGVFVTGEEAGRMAEDARDRVALNRAVEEVRRDPAAALPVVRAEQEGASLNEMERKVAREAEAAYGELKRRYADSIFRTVAGGGMLRDEGLANAEKYGLVSSGQLRRYADARDRMREAELSGISFPADAGLLCRMTRLIDEDCGGDGDTDAVIEVATSGLPAGQVKMLAERREAMKQVPQEVRRAASRRLSSMFRNGAWGPVTDARAVEEWKRVQWALLDAVKRNPANAVAEMERVFEEENRMQDAGWVGFRDMKNRKEKQ
;
A
#
# COMPACT_ATOMS: atom_id res chain seq x y z
N MET A 1 -26.51 14.93 8.14
CA MET A 1 -27.94 15.10 8.52
C MET A 1 -28.20 16.60 8.56
N ALA A 2 -28.89 17.15 7.55
CA ALA A 2 -29.11 18.58 7.42
C ALA A 2 -30.32 18.99 8.29
N ILE A 3 -30.06 19.68 9.39
CA ILE A 3 -31.09 20.23 10.27
C ILE A 3 -31.53 21.58 9.69
N ARG A 4 -32.82 21.74 9.41
CA ARG A 4 -33.39 22.96 8.80
C ARG A 4 -33.58 24.02 9.89
N ILE A 5 -33.42 25.31 9.53
CA ILE A 5 -33.67 26.45 10.43
C ILE A 5 -35.12 26.50 10.96
N GLN A 6 -36.05 25.76 10.36
CA GLN A 6 -37.42 25.61 10.87
C GLN A 6 -37.52 24.76 12.16
N ASP A 7 -36.46 24.05 12.55
CA ASP A 7 -36.49 23.10 13.67
C ASP A 7 -36.00 23.67 15.01
N PHE A 8 -35.60 24.96 15.08
CA PHE A 8 -35.28 25.63 16.35
C PHE A 8 -35.94 27.01 16.45
N GLY A 9 -36.98 27.12 17.28
CA GLY A 9 -37.31 28.39 17.95
C GLY A 9 -38.58 29.14 17.52
N MET A 10 -39.70 28.45 17.28
CA MET A 10 -41.02 29.03 17.50
C MET A 10 -41.81 28.12 18.44
N SER A 11 -41.61 28.29 19.75
CA SER A 11 -42.56 27.82 20.76
C SER A 11 -42.69 28.83 21.90
N ARG A 12 -43.84 29.53 21.83
CA ARG A 12 -44.68 30.04 22.93
C ARG A 12 -44.03 30.90 24.01
N MET A 13 -43.92 32.21 23.73
CA MET A 13 -44.47 33.33 24.52
C MET A 13 -44.16 34.63 23.76
N GLY A 14 -45.18 35.23 23.13
CA GLY A 14 -45.03 36.35 22.20
C GLY A 14 -45.02 37.73 22.86
N PRO A 15 -44.90 38.80 22.06
CA PRO A 15 -45.87 39.87 22.07
C PRO A 15 -47.06 39.46 21.17
N ASP A 16 -48.25 39.68 21.70
CA ASP A 16 -49.53 39.41 21.08
C ASP A 16 -49.62 39.98 19.65
N LEU A 17 -49.72 39.09 18.66
CA LEU A 17 -50.09 39.40 17.28
C LEU A 17 -51.56 39.01 17.04
N SER A 18 -52.46 39.37 17.97
CA SER A 18 -53.92 39.31 17.83
C SER A 18 -54.50 40.10 16.64
N GLY A 19 -53.66 40.58 15.72
CA GLY A 19 -54.04 41.27 14.48
C GLY A 19 -53.77 40.51 13.17
N MET A 20 -53.21 39.29 13.17
CA MET A 20 -53.05 38.52 11.93
C MET A 20 -54.28 37.64 11.65
N ILE A 21 -54.99 38.01 10.59
CA ILE A 21 -56.13 37.30 10.00
C ILE A 21 -55.74 35.82 9.76
N PRO A 22 -56.45 34.82 10.35
CA PRO A 22 -56.20 33.40 10.09
C PRO A 22 -56.29 33.07 8.59
N LEU A 23 -55.51 32.11 8.11
CA LEU A 23 -55.53 31.66 6.70
C LEU A 23 -56.94 31.26 6.22
N ASP A 24 -57.80 30.78 7.12
CA ASP A 24 -59.21 30.46 6.84
C ASP A 24 -60.05 31.71 6.52
N ALA A 25 -59.67 32.88 7.04
CA ALA A 25 -60.31 34.16 6.74
C ALA A 25 -59.83 34.77 5.40
N LEU A 26 -58.64 34.37 4.91
CA LEU A 26 -58.19 34.66 3.53
C LEU A 26 -58.93 33.80 2.50
N GLU A 27 -59.25 32.53 2.82
CA GLU A 27 -60.14 31.71 1.99
C GLU A 27 -61.59 32.22 2.03
N ALA A 28 -62.07 32.72 3.17
CA ALA A 28 -63.38 33.38 3.26
C ALA A 28 -63.43 34.70 2.45
N GLN A 29 -62.33 35.47 2.41
CA GLN A 29 -62.20 36.63 1.52
C GLN A 29 -62.18 36.21 0.04
N ALA A 30 -61.48 35.13 -0.31
CA ALA A 30 -61.49 34.58 -1.68
C ALA A 30 -62.87 34.03 -2.10
N ALA A 31 -63.64 33.47 -1.16
CA ALA A 31 -65.02 33.04 -1.38
C ALA A 31 -66.01 34.23 -1.45
N GLY A 32 -65.77 35.29 -0.67
CA GLY A 32 -66.50 36.56 -0.76
C GLY A 32 -66.30 37.25 -2.12
N VAL A 33 -65.08 37.20 -2.66
CA VAL A 33 -64.74 37.69 -4.01
C VAL A 33 -65.50 36.96 -5.12
N ARG A 34 -65.72 35.64 -4.99
CA ARG A 34 -66.55 34.87 -5.95
C ARG A 34 -68.05 35.20 -5.87
N ARG A 35 -68.56 35.69 -4.74
CA ARG A 35 -69.95 36.19 -4.63
C ARG A 35 -70.09 37.64 -5.11
N LEU A 36 -69.04 38.45 -4.98
CA LEU A 36 -68.99 39.82 -5.52
C LEU A 36 -68.89 39.84 -7.05
N SER A 37 -68.32 38.82 -7.68
CA SER A 37 -68.37 38.68 -9.15
C SER A 37 -69.76 38.31 -9.69
N ALA A 38 -70.67 37.82 -8.83
CA ALA A 38 -72.01 37.39 -9.22
C ALA A 38 -73.11 38.42 -8.94
N GLY A 39 -72.80 39.51 -8.24
CA GLY A 39 -73.75 40.59 -8.01
C GLY A 39 -73.01 41.90 -7.86
N VAL A 40 -73.31 42.86 -8.75
CA VAL A 40 -73.63 44.26 -8.43
C VAL A 40 -73.61 45.05 -9.74
N ALA A 41 -74.80 45.14 -10.32
CA ALA A 41 -75.27 46.38 -10.89
C ALA A 41 -75.47 47.35 -9.71
N ASP A 42 -74.42 48.11 -9.37
CA ASP A 42 -74.49 49.41 -8.69
C ASP A 42 -73.10 50.05 -8.74
N LEU A 43 -72.99 51.01 -9.65
CA LEU A 43 -71.76 51.64 -10.15
C LEU A 43 -71.65 53.04 -9.56
N ALA A 44 -70.68 53.23 -8.64
CA ALA A 44 -69.93 54.49 -8.45
C ALA A 44 -68.83 54.35 -7.38
N GLY A 45 -69.05 53.56 -6.31
CA GLY A 45 -68.05 53.32 -5.24
C GLY A 45 -67.16 52.08 -5.45
N THR A 46 -67.52 51.21 -6.39
CA THR A 46 -66.91 49.91 -6.66
C THR A 46 -65.61 49.98 -7.47
N ALA A 47 -65.44 50.96 -8.35
CA ALA A 47 -64.21 51.08 -9.15
C ALA A 47 -62.97 51.42 -8.30
N GLY A 48 -63.10 52.30 -7.30
CA GLY A 48 -62.01 52.67 -6.40
C GLY A 48 -61.58 51.52 -5.47
N ASN A 49 -62.56 50.79 -4.91
CA ASN A 49 -62.31 49.63 -4.05
C ASN A 49 -61.80 48.42 -4.85
N MET A 50 -62.24 48.24 -6.10
CA MET A 50 -61.75 47.20 -7.00
C MET A 50 -60.32 47.49 -7.48
N LEU A 51 -59.98 48.77 -7.75
CA LEU A 51 -58.61 49.19 -8.06
C LEU A 51 -57.67 49.02 -6.87
N ALA A 52 -58.13 49.36 -5.66
CA ALA A 52 -57.36 49.13 -4.43
C ALA A 52 -57.15 47.62 -4.17
N GLY A 53 -58.20 46.80 -4.30
CA GLY A 53 -58.10 45.34 -4.18
C GLY A 53 -57.22 44.69 -5.25
N MET A 54 -57.29 45.15 -6.50
CA MET A 54 -56.38 44.71 -7.57
C MET A 54 -54.92 45.09 -7.28
N GLN A 55 -54.69 46.26 -6.68
CA GLN A 55 -53.34 46.68 -6.27
C GLN A 55 -52.82 45.85 -5.09
N GLU A 56 -53.66 45.48 -4.13
CA GLU A 56 -53.29 44.60 -3.02
C GLU A 56 -52.97 43.17 -3.47
N VAL A 57 -53.76 42.60 -4.37
CA VAL A 57 -53.47 41.29 -4.97
C VAL A 57 -52.17 41.32 -5.79
N ARG A 58 -51.91 42.42 -6.51
CA ARG A 58 -50.65 42.64 -7.23
C ARG A 58 -49.46 42.74 -6.28
N ASP A 59 -49.58 43.53 -5.20
CA ASP A 59 -48.53 43.68 -4.18
C ASP A 59 -48.28 42.35 -3.45
N ALA A 60 -49.32 41.54 -3.20
CA ALA A 60 -49.21 40.21 -2.61
C ALA A 60 -48.49 39.22 -3.55
N GLY A 61 -48.80 39.24 -4.84
CA GLY A 61 -48.12 38.44 -5.86
C GLY A 61 -46.64 38.82 -6.00
N GLN A 62 -46.34 40.12 -6.07
CA GLN A 62 -44.96 40.63 -6.13
C GLN A 62 -44.16 40.29 -4.87
N TRP A 63 -44.80 40.33 -3.69
CA TRP A 63 -44.18 39.92 -2.45
C TRP A 63 -43.91 38.40 -2.39
N ALA A 64 -44.84 37.57 -2.90
CA ALA A 64 -44.63 36.13 -2.96
C ALA A 64 -43.45 35.77 -3.87
N GLU A 65 -43.35 36.39 -5.04
CA GLU A 65 -42.25 36.19 -5.98
C GLU A 65 -40.91 36.67 -5.39
N ALA A 66 -40.88 37.85 -4.78
CA ALA A 66 -39.69 38.36 -4.10
C ALA A 66 -39.26 37.46 -2.93
N ARG A 67 -40.22 36.94 -2.16
CA ARG A 67 -39.96 36.02 -1.05
C ARG A 67 -39.37 34.70 -1.54
N ASP A 68 -39.89 34.13 -2.62
CA ASP A 68 -39.32 32.93 -3.26
C ASP A 68 -37.90 33.20 -3.76
N GLY A 69 -37.65 34.39 -4.32
CA GLY A 69 -36.32 34.87 -4.70
C GLY A 69 -35.32 34.90 -3.54
N LEU A 70 -35.72 35.50 -2.42
CA LEU A 70 -34.93 35.55 -1.19
C LEU A 70 -34.60 34.14 -0.67
N TYR A 71 -35.55 33.21 -0.69
CA TYR A 71 -35.30 31.82 -0.29
C TYR A 71 -34.34 31.08 -1.22
N ARG A 72 -34.46 31.25 -2.54
CA ARG A 72 -33.55 30.62 -3.51
C ARG A 72 -32.14 31.15 -3.36
N PHE A 73 -31.98 32.46 -3.21
CA PHE A 73 -30.69 33.10 -2.95
C PHE A 73 -30.02 32.49 -1.70
N GLU A 74 -30.77 32.40 -0.59
CA GLU A 74 -30.26 31.83 0.66
C GLU A 74 -29.78 30.39 0.45
N GLN A 75 -30.58 29.54 -0.19
CA GLN A 75 -30.22 28.14 -0.42
C GLN A 75 -29.00 27.96 -1.32
N ASP A 76 -28.91 28.71 -2.42
CA ASP A 76 -27.82 28.61 -3.37
C ASP A 76 -26.50 29.04 -2.72
N VAL A 77 -26.50 30.20 -2.06
CA VAL A 77 -25.30 30.74 -1.43
C VAL A 77 -24.87 29.88 -0.24
N MET A 78 -25.80 29.37 0.57
CA MET A 78 -25.46 28.49 1.69
C MET A 78 -24.88 27.16 1.23
N ARG A 79 -25.41 26.57 0.15
CA ARG A 79 -24.84 25.36 -0.45
C ARG A 79 -23.42 25.59 -0.97
N GLU A 80 -23.19 26.72 -1.63
CA GLU A 80 -21.84 27.12 -2.10
C GLU A 80 -20.87 27.33 -0.93
N LEU A 81 -21.29 27.99 0.14
CA LEU A 81 -20.46 28.19 1.34
C LEU A 81 -20.16 26.86 2.05
N ASP A 82 -21.12 25.95 2.17
CA ASP A 82 -20.94 24.62 2.76
C ASP A 82 -19.96 23.76 1.95
N SER A 83 -20.05 23.81 0.62
CA SER A 83 -19.15 23.07 -0.29
C SER A 83 -17.73 23.65 -0.36
N ALA A 84 -17.55 24.93 -0.01
CA ALA A 84 -16.23 25.56 0.05
C ALA A 84 -15.43 25.18 1.32
N GLY A 85 -16.04 24.49 2.29
CA GLY A 85 -15.39 24.01 3.51
C GLY A 85 -15.12 25.11 4.56
N ALA A 86 -14.24 24.82 5.54
CA ALA A 86 -13.84 25.72 6.61
C ALA A 86 -12.92 26.85 6.10
N ALA A 87 -13.44 27.69 5.23
CA ALA A 87 -12.75 28.88 4.75
C ALA A 87 -12.85 30.00 5.79
N ASP A 88 -11.72 30.67 6.05
CA ASP A 88 -11.75 31.97 6.69
C ASP A 88 -12.59 32.93 5.82
N ASP A 89 -13.33 33.84 6.45
CA ASP A 89 -14.18 34.87 5.82
C ASP A 89 -15.54 34.45 5.24
N LEU A 90 -16.16 33.39 5.74
CA LEU A 90 -17.56 33.03 5.41
C LEU A 90 -18.53 34.23 5.50
N GLN A 91 -18.38 35.06 6.54
CA GLN A 91 -19.22 36.25 6.73
C GLN A 91 -18.98 37.32 5.66
N ALA A 92 -17.74 37.53 5.21
CA ALA A 92 -17.44 38.50 4.16
C ALA A 92 -18.00 38.03 2.82
N ARG A 93 -17.92 36.73 2.52
CA ARG A 93 -18.49 36.12 1.32
C ARG A 93 -20.02 36.23 1.30
N TRP A 94 -20.68 35.99 2.44
CA TRP A 94 -22.12 36.19 2.58
C TRP A 94 -22.56 37.63 2.38
N LYS A 95 -21.88 38.59 3.03
CA LYS A 95 -22.16 40.03 2.84
C LYS A 95 -21.95 40.46 1.38
N LYS A 96 -20.93 39.94 0.72
CA LYS A 96 -20.67 40.19 -0.70
C LYS A 96 -21.77 39.60 -1.59
N ALA A 97 -22.19 38.35 -1.34
CA ALA A 97 -23.29 37.74 -2.08
C ALA A 97 -24.62 38.50 -1.90
N LEU A 98 -24.90 38.97 -0.68
CA LEU A 98 -26.07 39.81 -0.38
C LEU A 98 -26.06 41.15 -1.14
N ALA A 99 -24.88 41.69 -1.43
CA ALA A 99 -24.73 42.94 -2.18
C ALA A 99 -24.78 42.70 -3.70
N ASP A 100 -24.04 41.72 -4.19
CA ASP A 100 -23.75 41.54 -5.62
C ASP A 100 -24.75 40.62 -6.32
N ARG A 101 -25.30 39.63 -5.62
CA ARG A 101 -26.12 38.56 -6.21
C ARG A 101 -27.59 38.65 -5.83
N LEU A 102 -27.93 39.06 -4.61
CA LEU A 102 -29.33 39.17 -4.17
C LEU A 102 -30.23 39.92 -5.16
N PRO A 103 -29.81 41.04 -5.80
CA PRO A 103 -30.66 41.76 -6.74
C PRO A 103 -31.12 40.93 -7.94
N SER A 104 -30.34 39.95 -8.42
CA SER A 104 -30.72 39.11 -9.56
C SER A 104 -31.77 38.05 -9.22
N TYR A 105 -32.03 37.82 -7.93
CA TYR A 105 -33.07 36.90 -7.44
C TYR A 105 -34.40 37.60 -7.16
N LEU A 106 -34.44 38.94 -7.24
CA LEU A 106 -35.62 39.75 -6.94
C LEU A 106 -36.32 40.23 -8.23
N PRO A 107 -37.64 40.47 -8.21
CA PRO A 107 -38.37 41.00 -9.37
C PRO A 107 -37.88 42.38 -9.83
N GLU A 108 -37.73 42.61 -11.13
CA GLU A 108 -37.25 43.89 -11.70
C GLU A 108 -38.16 45.09 -11.39
N LYS A 109 -39.47 44.86 -11.26
CA LYS A 109 -40.47 45.90 -11.03
C LYS A 109 -41.32 45.57 -9.80
N MET A 110 -41.09 46.31 -8.73
CA MET A 110 -41.80 46.18 -7.45
C MET A 110 -42.46 47.50 -7.06
N SER A 111 -43.65 47.44 -6.45
CA SER A 111 -44.28 48.60 -5.83
C SER A 111 -43.47 49.09 -4.62
N GLY A 112 -43.62 50.36 -4.23
CA GLY A 112 -42.89 50.93 -3.08
C GLY A 112 -43.14 50.18 -1.76
N ARG A 113 -44.37 49.65 -1.58
CA ARG A 113 -44.75 48.83 -0.41
C ARG A 113 -44.00 47.50 -0.38
N VAL A 114 -43.88 46.83 -1.54
CA VAL A 114 -43.15 45.57 -1.66
C VAL A 114 -41.65 45.79 -1.50
N LYS A 115 -41.08 46.87 -2.07
CA LYS A 115 -39.68 47.25 -1.87
C LYS A 115 -39.31 47.41 -0.40
N GLY A 116 -40.15 48.10 0.38
CA GLY A 116 -39.93 48.24 1.83
C GLY A 116 -39.95 46.91 2.59
N ARG A 117 -40.83 45.97 2.21
CA ARG A 117 -40.86 44.61 2.78
C ARG A 117 -39.63 43.78 2.41
N VAL A 118 -39.14 43.93 1.18
CA VAL A 118 -37.95 43.23 0.70
C VAL A 118 -36.69 43.72 1.41
N GLU A 119 -36.53 45.04 1.62
CA GLU A 119 -35.39 45.55 2.38
C GLU A 119 -35.41 45.07 3.85
N ALA A 120 -36.57 45.07 4.51
CA ALA A 120 -36.68 44.52 5.87
C ALA A 120 -36.35 43.01 5.91
N ALA A 121 -36.75 42.25 4.90
CA ALA A 121 -36.41 40.83 4.80
C ALA A 121 -34.93 40.60 4.51
N ARG A 122 -34.29 41.46 3.70
CA ARG A 122 -32.85 41.45 3.45
C ARG A 122 -32.05 41.73 4.71
N GLU A 123 -32.47 42.69 5.53
CA GLU A 123 -31.83 42.99 6.83
C GLU A 123 -31.91 41.78 7.79
N ASN A 124 -33.09 41.15 7.88
CA ASN A 124 -33.27 39.93 8.66
C ASN A 124 -32.39 38.77 8.15
N LEU A 125 -32.28 38.61 6.83
CA LEU A 125 -31.43 37.60 6.21
C LEU A 125 -29.94 37.85 6.48
N ALA A 126 -29.51 39.12 6.47
CA ALA A 126 -28.15 39.50 6.82
C ALA A 126 -27.79 39.16 8.27
N ALA A 127 -28.73 39.38 9.21
CA ALA A 127 -28.55 39.06 10.62
C ALA A 127 -28.56 37.53 10.88
N ALA A 128 -29.56 36.82 10.36
CA ALA A 128 -29.69 35.37 10.54
C ALA A 128 -28.51 34.61 9.92
N GLY A 129 -28.12 34.97 8.69
CA GLY A 129 -26.97 34.37 8.01
C GLY A 129 -25.64 34.63 8.75
N SER A 130 -25.45 35.82 9.33
CA SER A 130 -24.24 36.11 10.11
C SER A 130 -24.10 35.21 11.34
N ILE A 131 -25.19 35.00 12.10
CA ILE A 131 -25.18 34.12 13.29
C ILE A 131 -24.90 32.67 12.91
N TYR A 132 -25.50 32.20 11.81
CA TYR A 132 -25.29 30.83 11.32
C TYR A 132 -23.83 30.60 10.91
N LEU A 133 -23.26 31.51 10.12
CA LEU A 133 -21.88 31.38 9.63
C LEU A 133 -20.85 31.51 10.75
N GLU A 134 -21.13 32.30 11.78
CA GLU A 134 -20.30 32.35 12.99
C GLU A 134 -20.28 30.99 13.72
N LYS A 135 -21.43 30.33 13.86
CA LYS A 135 -21.49 28.97 14.44
C LYS A 135 -20.73 27.96 13.59
N MET A 136 -20.87 28.01 12.27
CA MET A 136 -20.15 27.13 11.34
C MET A 136 -18.63 27.35 11.41
N SER A 137 -18.17 28.60 11.49
CA SER A 137 -16.75 28.93 11.67
C SER A 137 -16.20 28.37 12.98
N ARG A 138 -16.91 28.55 14.10
CA ARG A 138 -16.52 27.98 15.41
C ARG A 138 -16.44 26.45 15.36
N LEU A 139 -17.40 25.77 14.71
CA LEU A 139 -17.36 24.32 14.53
C LEU A 139 -16.15 23.89 13.68
N GLY A 140 -15.81 24.63 12.63
CA GLY A 140 -14.63 24.40 11.81
C GLY A 140 -13.32 24.51 12.61
N GLN A 141 -13.21 25.52 13.48
CA GLN A 141 -12.06 25.69 14.37
C GLN A 141 -11.90 24.52 15.36
N VAL A 142 -13.01 24.02 15.91
CA VAL A 142 -13.00 22.86 16.81
C VAL A 142 -12.53 21.59 16.09
N GLU A 143 -12.99 21.36 14.86
CA GLU A 143 -12.57 20.19 14.06
C GLU A 143 -11.09 20.29 13.66
N GLN A 144 -10.59 21.49 13.34
CA GLN A 144 -9.16 21.70 13.09
C GLN A 144 -8.32 21.45 14.35
N ALA A 145 -8.77 21.93 15.51
CA ALA A 145 -8.11 21.68 16.79
C ALA A 145 -8.08 20.17 17.11
N ARG A 146 -9.19 19.45 16.87
CA ARG A 146 -9.27 18.00 17.02
C ARG A 146 -8.24 17.27 16.15
N ARG A 147 -8.14 17.62 14.86
CA ARG A 147 -7.16 17.00 13.94
C ARG A 147 -5.73 17.29 14.37
N SER A 148 -5.43 18.52 14.78
CA SER A 148 -4.12 18.90 15.29
C SER A 148 -3.77 18.08 16.54
N TRP A 149 -4.72 17.97 17.46
CA TRP A 149 -4.58 17.15 18.67
C TRP A 149 -4.34 15.67 18.33
N THR A 150 -5.18 15.05 17.49
CA THR A 150 -5.01 13.67 17.05
C THR A 150 -3.64 13.46 16.38
N GLY A 151 -3.21 14.39 15.51
CA GLY A 151 -1.88 14.35 14.89
C GLY A 151 -0.74 14.44 15.91
N SER A 152 -0.92 15.18 17.02
CA SER A 152 0.08 15.26 18.09
C SER A 152 0.20 13.96 18.89
N VAL A 153 -0.91 13.24 19.09
CA VAL A 153 -0.92 11.90 19.71
C VAL A 153 -0.20 10.91 18.80
N GLU A 154 -0.56 10.88 17.51
CA GLU A 154 0.06 10.00 16.52
C GLU A 154 1.57 10.27 16.40
N SER A 155 2.00 11.53 16.35
CA SER A 155 3.41 11.87 16.30
C SER A 155 4.20 11.39 17.52
N ALA A 156 3.60 11.41 18.71
CA ALA A 156 4.23 10.87 19.92
C ALA A 156 4.39 9.35 19.85
N VAL A 157 3.39 8.64 19.30
CA VAL A 157 3.46 7.19 19.06
C VAL A 157 4.54 6.83 18.03
N GLU A 158 4.65 7.61 16.95
CA GLU A 158 5.71 7.45 15.94
C GLU A 158 7.11 7.71 16.50
N GLN A 159 7.24 8.66 17.44
CA GLN A 159 8.50 8.93 18.16
C GLN A 159 8.84 7.87 19.22
N GLY A 160 7.92 6.95 19.51
CA GLY A 160 8.10 5.91 20.53
C GLY A 160 7.98 6.42 21.97
N ASP A 161 7.34 7.57 22.21
CA ASP A 161 7.15 8.13 23.55
C ASP A 161 5.69 7.93 24.01
N ALA A 162 5.45 6.79 24.66
CA ALA A 162 4.14 6.46 25.23
C ALA A 162 3.69 7.46 26.29
N GLY A 163 4.62 7.98 27.10
CA GLY A 163 4.30 8.97 28.14
C GLY A 163 3.91 10.33 27.56
N LEU A 164 4.50 10.73 26.43
CA LEU A 164 4.03 11.90 25.68
C LEU A 164 2.67 11.65 25.05
N ALA A 165 2.44 10.50 24.42
CA ALA A 165 1.15 10.16 23.83
C ALA A 165 0.01 10.17 24.87
N GLU A 166 0.24 9.57 26.04
CA GLU A 166 -0.71 9.59 27.16
C GLU A 166 -1.03 11.00 27.64
N ARG A 167 -0.01 11.85 27.85
CA ARG A 167 -0.21 13.25 28.22
C ARG A 167 -1.02 14.01 27.17
N ARG A 168 -0.76 13.78 25.88
CA ARG A 168 -1.56 14.37 24.79
C ARG A 168 -3.00 13.88 24.83
N ILE A 169 -3.24 12.61 25.11
CA ILE A 169 -4.59 12.06 25.24
C ILE A 169 -5.32 12.67 26.44
N GLU A 170 -4.64 12.81 27.58
CA GLU A 170 -5.17 13.51 28.77
C GLU A 170 -5.54 14.97 28.45
N GLU A 171 -4.70 15.70 27.71
CA GLU A 171 -4.98 17.08 27.26
C GLU A 171 -6.27 17.19 26.42
N GLY A 172 -6.63 16.14 25.68
CA GLY A 172 -7.86 16.09 24.86
C GLY A 172 -9.08 15.50 25.56
N THR A 173 -8.91 14.99 26.78
CA THR A 173 -9.97 14.31 27.52
C THR A 173 -11.01 15.31 28.03
N GLY A 174 -12.28 15.02 27.80
CA GLY A 174 -13.40 15.92 28.13
C GLY A 174 -13.64 17.03 27.10
N VAL A 175 -12.71 17.23 26.15
CA VAL A 175 -12.83 18.20 25.06
C VAL A 175 -13.13 17.51 23.73
N PHE A 176 -12.34 16.50 23.36
CA PHE A 176 -12.46 15.78 22.09
C PHE A 176 -12.92 14.33 22.26
N VAL A 177 -12.64 13.72 23.41
CA VAL A 177 -12.97 12.33 23.72
C VAL A 177 -13.42 12.18 25.16
N THR A 178 -14.21 11.15 25.44
CA THR A 178 -14.62 10.81 26.81
C THR A 178 -13.47 10.17 27.61
N GLY A 179 -13.57 10.13 28.94
CA GLY A 179 -12.54 9.50 29.79
C GLY A 179 -12.36 8.00 29.52
N GLU A 180 -13.44 7.30 29.16
CA GLU A 180 -13.39 5.88 28.80
C GLU A 180 -12.68 5.66 27.45
N GLU A 181 -12.97 6.53 26.46
CA GLU A 181 -12.27 6.52 25.17
C GLU A 181 -10.80 6.90 25.31
N ALA A 182 -10.49 7.90 26.14
CA ALA A 182 -9.11 8.29 26.46
C ALA A 182 -8.32 7.13 27.07
N GLY A 183 -8.94 6.36 27.98
CA GLY A 183 -8.34 5.15 28.54
C GLY A 183 -7.99 4.11 27.48
N ARG A 184 -8.92 3.81 26.56
CA ARG A 184 -8.68 2.90 25.43
C ARG A 184 -7.60 3.41 24.47
N MET A 185 -7.62 4.71 24.16
CA MET A 185 -6.62 5.34 23.29
C MET A 185 -5.22 5.29 23.92
N ALA A 186 -5.13 5.46 25.24
CA ALA A 186 -3.85 5.38 25.96
C ALA A 186 -3.29 3.94 25.95
N GLU A 187 -4.15 2.94 26.12
CA GLU A 187 -3.77 1.52 26.00
C GLU A 187 -3.27 1.20 24.58
N ASP A 188 -4.03 1.57 23.55
CA ASP A 188 -3.62 1.40 22.14
C ASP A 188 -2.30 2.13 21.83
N ALA A 189 -2.11 3.36 22.33
CA ALA A 189 -0.87 4.10 22.13
C ALA A 189 0.35 3.40 22.77
N ARG A 190 0.20 2.85 23.98
CA ARG A 190 1.26 2.06 24.63
C ARG A 190 1.61 0.81 23.84
N ASP A 191 0.60 0.06 23.40
CA ASP A 191 0.79 -1.15 22.60
C ASP A 191 1.47 -0.84 21.27
N ARG A 192 1.06 0.23 20.58
CA ARG A 192 1.67 0.67 19.32
C ARG A 192 3.12 1.12 19.51
N VAL A 193 3.44 1.84 20.59
CA VAL A 193 4.82 2.22 20.92
C VAL A 193 5.67 0.99 21.21
N ALA A 194 5.18 0.06 22.02
CA ALA A 194 5.86 -1.18 22.33
C ALA A 194 6.11 -2.01 21.06
N LEU A 195 5.14 -2.05 20.15
CA LEU A 195 5.25 -2.72 18.86
C LEU A 195 6.32 -2.08 17.98
N ASN A 196 6.30 -0.75 17.84
CA ASN A 196 7.29 -0.02 17.06
C ASN A 196 8.70 -0.25 17.59
N ARG A 197 8.86 -0.27 18.92
CA ARG A 197 10.14 -0.57 19.56
C ARG A 197 10.60 -2.00 19.29
N ALA A 198 9.71 -2.98 19.42
CA ALA A 198 10.03 -4.38 19.12
C ALA A 198 10.45 -4.55 17.64
N VAL A 199 9.73 -3.90 16.71
CA VAL A 199 10.08 -3.86 15.29
C VAL A 199 11.47 -3.24 15.06
N GLU A 200 11.80 -2.13 15.72
CA GLU A 200 13.12 -1.51 15.59
C GLU A 200 14.23 -2.34 16.22
N GLU A 201 13.98 -3.03 17.34
CA GLU A 201 14.91 -3.97 17.95
C GLU A 201 15.19 -5.16 17.01
N VAL A 202 14.15 -5.70 16.37
CA VAL A 202 14.26 -6.72 15.32
C VAL A 202 15.09 -6.24 14.14
N ARG A 203 14.91 -5.00 13.68
CA ARG A 203 15.70 -4.43 12.59
C ARG A 203 17.16 -4.22 12.99
N ARG A 204 17.41 -3.86 14.24
CA ARG A 204 18.75 -3.64 14.78
C ARG A 204 19.52 -4.95 14.94
N ASP A 205 18.87 -5.99 15.44
CA ASP A 205 19.44 -7.33 15.56
C ASP A 205 18.45 -8.41 15.06
N PRO A 206 18.41 -8.65 13.74
CA PRO A 206 17.54 -9.66 13.15
C PRO A 206 17.84 -11.08 13.65
N ALA A 207 19.04 -11.30 14.18
CA ALA A 207 19.49 -12.58 14.66
C ALA A 207 18.97 -12.88 16.08
N ALA A 208 18.80 -11.85 16.90
CA ALA A 208 18.12 -11.95 18.20
C ALA A 208 16.61 -12.22 18.04
N ALA A 209 16.02 -11.89 16.88
CA ALA A 209 14.61 -12.13 16.58
C ALA A 209 14.27 -13.57 16.16
N LEU A 210 15.30 -14.40 15.93
CA LEU A 210 15.16 -15.80 15.49
C LEU A 210 14.24 -16.66 16.39
N PRO A 211 14.27 -16.56 17.73
CA PRO A 211 13.39 -17.34 18.59
C PRO A 211 11.91 -16.99 18.39
N VAL A 212 11.60 -15.72 18.08
CA VAL A 212 10.22 -15.26 17.81
C VAL A 212 9.71 -15.85 16.49
N VAL A 213 10.55 -15.82 15.45
CA VAL A 213 10.23 -16.45 14.15
C VAL A 213 10.02 -17.96 14.30
N ARG A 214 10.86 -18.64 15.08
CA ARG A 214 10.69 -20.08 15.35
C ARG A 214 9.41 -20.40 16.11
N ALA A 215 9.07 -19.61 17.13
CA ALA A 215 7.85 -19.80 17.90
C ALA A 215 6.59 -19.70 17.02
N GLU A 216 6.54 -18.76 16.07
CA GLU A 216 5.44 -18.65 15.11
C GLU A 216 5.36 -19.88 14.18
N GLN A 217 6.50 -20.30 13.62
CA GLN A 217 6.58 -21.47 12.73
C GLN A 217 6.20 -22.79 13.44
N GLU A 218 6.46 -22.90 14.73
CA GLU A 218 6.12 -24.05 15.58
C GLU A 218 4.65 -24.02 16.07
N GLY A 219 3.86 -23.01 15.66
CA GLY A 219 2.43 -22.93 15.93
C GLY A 219 2.09 -22.40 17.32
N ALA A 220 2.96 -21.58 17.93
CA ALA A 220 2.65 -20.90 19.17
C ALA A 220 1.42 -19.98 19.01
N SER A 221 0.58 -19.91 20.05
CA SER A 221 -0.57 -19.02 20.08
C SER A 221 -0.12 -17.58 20.31
N LEU A 222 0.19 -16.87 19.23
CA LEU A 222 0.59 -15.47 19.25
C LEU A 222 -0.62 -14.53 19.13
N ASN A 223 -0.61 -13.45 19.90
CA ASN A 223 -1.55 -12.35 19.74
C ASN A 223 -1.28 -11.57 18.42
N GLU A 224 -2.16 -10.63 18.06
CA GLU A 224 -2.03 -9.91 16.79
C GLU A 224 -0.76 -9.05 16.69
N MET A 225 -0.34 -8.47 17.82
CA MET A 225 0.88 -7.66 17.93
C MET A 225 2.13 -8.53 17.74
N GLU A 226 2.18 -9.68 18.41
CA GLU A 226 3.26 -10.67 18.31
C GLU A 226 3.40 -11.22 16.89
N ARG A 227 2.28 -11.51 16.20
CA ARG A 227 2.30 -11.90 14.77
C ARG A 227 2.87 -10.80 13.88
N LYS A 228 2.61 -9.53 14.19
CA LYS A 228 3.16 -8.41 13.42
C LYS A 228 4.67 -8.28 13.63
N VAL A 229 5.16 -8.44 14.86
CA VAL A 229 6.60 -8.49 15.16
C VAL A 229 7.26 -9.69 14.47
N ALA A 230 6.64 -10.86 14.53
CA ALA A 230 7.18 -12.08 13.96
C ALA A 230 7.32 -12.01 12.42
N ARG A 231 6.33 -11.44 11.72
CA ARG A 231 6.45 -11.15 10.28
C ARG A 231 7.58 -10.19 9.93
N GLU A 232 7.75 -9.11 10.70
CA GLU A 232 8.86 -8.18 10.49
C GLU A 232 10.21 -8.86 10.78
N ALA A 233 10.26 -9.74 11.79
CA ALA A 233 11.43 -10.54 12.12
C ALA A 233 11.79 -11.54 11.01
N GLU A 234 10.80 -12.20 10.42
CA GLU A 234 11.01 -13.08 9.27
C GLU A 234 11.56 -12.30 8.07
N ALA A 235 11.00 -11.13 7.77
CA ALA A 235 11.49 -10.27 6.69
C ALA A 235 12.93 -9.77 6.94
N ALA A 236 13.21 -9.28 8.15
CA ALA A 236 14.54 -8.79 8.54
C ALA A 236 15.59 -9.91 8.54
N TYR A 237 15.24 -11.08 9.07
CA TYR A 237 16.11 -12.25 9.05
C TYR A 237 16.34 -12.78 7.63
N GLY A 238 15.30 -12.79 6.79
CA GLY A 238 15.42 -13.14 5.37
C GLY A 238 16.37 -12.20 4.60
N GLU A 239 16.33 -10.90 4.89
CA GLU A 239 17.28 -9.92 4.35
C GLU A 239 18.71 -10.17 4.86
N LEU A 240 18.89 -10.42 6.15
CA LEU A 240 20.20 -10.79 6.72
C LEU A 240 20.77 -12.03 6.02
N LYS A 241 19.94 -13.06 5.84
CA LYS A 241 20.33 -14.32 5.18
C LYS A 241 20.71 -14.11 3.71
N ARG A 242 19.98 -13.26 2.98
CA ARG A 242 20.32 -12.86 1.60
C ARG A 242 21.68 -12.16 1.52
N ARG A 243 21.92 -11.16 2.38
CA ARG A 243 23.22 -10.46 2.44
C ARG A 243 24.37 -11.40 2.79
N TYR A 244 24.14 -12.31 3.72
CA TYR A 244 25.13 -13.32 4.08
C TYR A 244 25.44 -14.25 2.90
N ALA A 245 24.41 -14.78 2.23
CA ALA A 245 24.55 -15.61 1.04
C ALA A 245 25.39 -14.92 -0.04
N ASP A 246 25.08 -13.66 -0.37
CA ASP A 246 25.83 -12.87 -1.36
C ASP A 246 27.28 -12.60 -0.93
N SER A 247 27.55 -12.46 0.37
CA SER A 247 28.88 -12.22 0.91
C SER A 247 29.77 -13.47 0.83
N ILE A 248 29.27 -14.61 1.32
CA ILE A 248 30.02 -15.87 1.27
C ILE A 248 30.22 -16.34 -0.16
N PHE A 249 29.21 -16.12 -1.01
CA PHE A 249 29.27 -16.49 -2.40
C PHE A 249 30.38 -15.72 -3.14
N ARG A 250 30.41 -14.39 -3.02
CA ARG A 250 31.47 -13.56 -3.61
C ARG A 250 32.86 -13.95 -3.14
N THR A 251 32.99 -14.30 -1.86
CA THR A 251 34.26 -14.74 -1.27
C THR A 251 34.74 -16.04 -1.92
N VAL A 252 33.90 -17.08 -1.93
CA VAL A 252 34.26 -18.41 -2.45
C VAL A 252 34.43 -18.41 -3.96
N ALA A 253 33.55 -17.74 -4.71
CA ALA A 253 33.67 -17.61 -6.17
C ALA A 253 34.92 -16.83 -6.59
N GLY A 254 35.40 -15.91 -5.75
CA GLY A 254 36.65 -15.18 -5.94
C GLY A 254 37.91 -15.98 -5.58
N GLY A 255 37.78 -17.23 -5.12
CA GLY A 255 38.89 -18.05 -4.65
C GLY A 255 39.27 -17.83 -3.18
N GLY A 256 38.53 -17.00 -2.45
CA GLY A 256 38.72 -16.78 -1.03
C GLY A 256 38.18 -17.93 -0.18
N MET A 257 38.84 -18.20 0.95
CA MET A 257 38.35 -19.13 1.96
C MET A 257 37.49 -18.41 2.99
N LEU A 258 36.41 -19.04 3.45
CA LEU A 258 35.61 -18.54 4.56
C LEU A 258 36.38 -18.71 5.88
N ARG A 259 36.30 -17.67 6.72
CA ARG A 259 36.96 -17.64 8.04
C ARG A 259 36.17 -18.46 9.05
N ASP A 260 36.86 -19.22 9.90
CA ASP A 260 36.25 -20.06 10.94
C ASP A 260 35.33 -19.26 11.88
N GLU A 261 35.78 -18.08 12.33
CA GLU A 261 34.97 -17.20 13.17
C GLU A 261 33.68 -16.74 12.48
N GLY A 262 33.75 -16.46 11.17
CA GLY A 262 32.58 -16.06 10.39
C GLY A 262 31.56 -17.19 10.24
N LEU A 263 32.06 -18.41 10.04
CA LEU A 263 31.24 -19.62 9.92
C LEU A 263 30.61 -20.04 11.26
N ALA A 264 31.36 -19.96 12.36
CA ALA A 264 30.84 -20.22 13.71
C ALA A 264 29.75 -19.23 14.10
N ASN A 265 29.93 -17.94 13.75
CA ASN A 265 28.89 -16.94 13.94
C ASN A 265 27.66 -17.23 13.06
N ALA A 266 27.85 -17.60 11.79
CA ALA A 266 26.74 -17.95 10.91
C ALA A 266 25.94 -19.17 11.42
N GLU A 267 26.62 -20.16 12.00
CA GLU A 267 25.96 -21.30 12.65
C GLU A 267 25.16 -20.87 13.88
N LYS A 268 25.76 -20.07 14.76
CA LYS A 268 25.10 -19.51 15.96
C LYS A 268 23.81 -18.78 15.60
N TYR A 269 23.80 -18.07 14.48
CA TYR A 269 22.64 -17.32 13.99
C TYR A 269 21.71 -18.12 13.07
N GLY A 270 21.96 -19.42 12.87
CA GLY A 270 21.10 -20.28 12.05
C GLY A 270 21.15 -20.00 10.55
N LEU A 271 22.16 -19.27 10.08
CA LEU A 271 22.37 -18.96 8.66
C LEU A 271 22.98 -20.17 7.91
N VAL A 272 23.74 -21.00 8.62
CA VAL A 272 24.27 -22.28 8.15
C VAL A 272 24.00 -23.36 9.20
N SER A 273 23.83 -24.60 8.73
CA SER A 273 23.71 -25.77 9.59
C SER A 273 25.09 -26.29 10.03
N SER A 274 25.13 -26.98 11.18
CA SER A 274 26.34 -27.68 11.66
C SER A 274 26.86 -28.73 10.67
N GLY A 275 25.98 -29.25 9.81
CA GLY A 275 26.36 -30.19 8.74
C GLY A 275 27.09 -29.48 7.60
N GLN A 276 26.60 -28.31 7.17
CA GLN A 276 27.27 -27.46 6.17
C GLN A 276 28.63 -26.99 6.67
N LEU A 277 28.70 -26.54 7.93
CA LEU A 277 29.96 -26.11 8.57
C LEU A 277 31.02 -27.20 8.51
N ARG A 278 30.67 -28.43 8.94
CA ARG A 278 31.58 -29.59 8.93
C ARG A 278 32.05 -29.94 7.52
N ARG A 279 31.11 -30.04 6.55
CA ARG A 279 31.46 -30.34 5.15
C ARG A 279 32.43 -29.32 4.56
N TYR A 280 32.19 -28.03 4.83
CA TYR A 280 33.05 -26.97 4.35
C TYR A 280 34.45 -27.03 4.98
N ALA A 281 34.54 -27.22 6.30
CA ALA A 281 35.81 -27.35 7.01
C ALA A 281 36.63 -28.53 6.47
N ASP A 282 36.02 -29.71 6.35
CA ASP A 282 36.68 -30.92 5.81
C ASP A 282 37.16 -30.72 4.37
N ALA A 283 36.38 -30.00 3.55
CA ALA A 283 36.77 -29.70 2.17
C ALA A 283 37.90 -28.68 2.11
N ARG A 284 37.84 -27.63 2.93
CA ARG A 284 38.88 -26.60 3.03
C ARG A 284 40.21 -27.20 3.49
N ASP A 285 40.18 -28.05 4.49
CA ASP A 285 41.41 -28.62 5.05
C ASP A 285 42.05 -29.57 4.03
N ARG A 286 41.24 -30.37 3.31
CA ARG A 286 41.70 -31.12 2.13
C ARG A 286 42.31 -30.21 1.06
N MET A 287 41.66 -29.10 0.71
CA MET A 287 42.21 -28.16 -0.29
C MET A 287 43.56 -27.57 0.15
N ARG A 288 43.70 -27.20 1.43
CA ARG A 288 44.97 -26.71 1.99
C ARG A 288 46.07 -27.78 1.95
N GLU A 289 45.74 -29.02 2.29
CA GLU A 289 46.68 -30.15 2.18
C GLU A 289 47.11 -30.40 0.73
N ALA A 290 46.20 -30.22 -0.24
CA ALA A 290 46.49 -30.29 -1.67
C ALA A 290 47.49 -29.23 -2.11
N GLU A 291 47.22 -27.98 -1.74
CA GLU A 291 48.07 -26.84 -2.08
C GLU A 291 49.49 -27.01 -1.52
N LEU A 292 49.61 -27.50 -0.29
CA LEU A 292 50.89 -27.76 0.36
C LEU A 292 51.64 -28.95 -0.25
N SER A 293 50.92 -29.96 -0.73
CA SER A 293 51.51 -31.18 -1.32
C SER A 293 51.73 -31.10 -2.83
N GLY A 294 51.20 -30.09 -3.51
CA GLY A 294 51.21 -29.96 -4.97
C GLY A 294 50.32 -30.98 -5.70
N ILE A 295 49.50 -31.74 -4.96
CA ILE A 295 48.59 -32.75 -5.50
C ILE A 295 47.24 -32.09 -5.74
N SER A 296 46.74 -32.13 -6.98
CA SER A 296 45.39 -31.65 -7.30
C SER A 296 44.35 -32.69 -6.89
N PHE A 297 43.39 -32.32 -6.02
CA PHE A 297 42.25 -33.19 -5.74
C PHE A 297 41.23 -33.10 -6.88
N PRO A 298 40.83 -34.24 -7.48
CA PRO A 298 39.75 -34.24 -8.45
C PRO A 298 38.47 -33.78 -7.76
N ALA A 299 37.78 -32.82 -8.37
CA ALA A 299 36.50 -32.35 -7.87
C ALA A 299 35.50 -33.51 -7.78
N ASP A 300 34.73 -33.57 -6.69
CA ASP A 300 33.64 -34.53 -6.54
C ASP A 300 32.56 -34.24 -7.60
N ALA A 301 32.61 -34.99 -8.70
CA ALA A 301 31.68 -34.83 -9.82
C ALA A 301 30.23 -35.11 -9.40
N GLY A 302 30.03 -36.00 -8.42
CA GLY A 302 28.72 -36.25 -7.84
C GLY A 302 28.21 -35.04 -7.04
N LEU A 303 29.08 -34.37 -6.29
CA LEU A 303 28.75 -33.13 -5.60
C LEU A 303 28.43 -32.01 -6.58
N LEU A 304 29.25 -31.80 -7.62
CA LEU A 304 28.96 -30.80 -8.65
C LEU A 304 27.60 -31.07 -9.29
N CYS A 305 27.28 -32.33 -9.59
CA CYS A 305 25.99 -32.70 -10.17
C CYS A 305 24.82 -32.39 -9.24
N ARG A 306 24.96 -32.66 -7.94
CA ARG A 306 23.94 -32.29 -6.94
C ARG A 306 23.76 -30.77 -6.88
N MET A 307 24.85 -30.01 -6.88
CA MET A 307 24.82 -28.55 -6.78
C MET A 307 24.25 -27.90 -8.05
N THR A 308 24.55 -28.42 -9.25
CA THR A 308 23.89 -27.96 -10.49
C THR A 308 22.39 -28.19 -10.41
N ARG A 309 21.96 -29.37 -9.94
CA ARG A 309 20.53 -29.68 -9.80
C ARG A 309 19.85 -28.74 -8.79
N LEU A 310 20.49 -28.48 -7.66
CA LEU A 310 20.03 -27.51 -6.67
C LEU A 310 19.81 -26.12 -7.31
N ILE A 311 20.79 -25.63 -8.06
CA ILE A 311 20.67 -24.33 -8.75
C ILE A 311 19.54 -24.35 -9.79
N ASP A 312 19.44 -25.40 -10.60
CA ASP A 312 18.44 -25.43 -11.67
C ASP A 312 17.01 -25.64 -11.15
N GLU A 313 16.83 -26.44 -10.09
CA GLU A 313 15.51 -26.80 -9.56
C GLU A 313 14.97 -25.78 -8.54
N ASP A 314 15.85 -25.16 -7.74
CA ASP A 314 15.45 -24.38 -6.55
C ASP A 314 15.82 -22.88 -6.62
N CYS A 315 16.61 -22.42 -7.60
CA CYS A 315 16.85 -20.98 -7.77
C CYS A 315 15.65 -20.24 -8.36
N GLY A 316 15.54 -18.94 -8.05
CA GLY A 316 14.54 -18.01 -8.61
C GLY A 316 13.24 -17.86 -7.80
N GLY A 317 13.12 -18.52 -6.65
CA GLY A 317 12.04 -18.34 -5.68
C GLY A 317 12.58 -18.30 -4.25
N ASP A 318 11.75 -18.62 -3.25
CA ASP A 318 12.08 -18.47 -1.83
C ASP A 318 13.31 -19.32 -1.38
N GLY A 319 13.57 -20.45 -2.07
CA GLY A 319 14.70 -21.34 -1.81
C GLY A 319 16.05 -20.89 -2.37
N ASP A 320 16.10 -19.81 -3.16
CA ASP A 320 17.30 -19.37 -3.87
C ASP A 320 18.46 -19.00 -2.92
N THR A 321 18.13 -18.39 -1.78
CA THR A 321 19.14 -18.01 -0.77
C THR A 321 19.79 -19.23 -0.15
N ASP A 322 19.00 -20.24 0.20
CA ASP A 322 19.49 -21.50 0.76
C ASP A 322 20.33 -22.30 -0.23
N ALA A 323 19.92 -22.31 -1.50
CA ALA A 323 20.69 -22.94 -2.57
C ALA A 323 22.08 -22.30 -2.72
N VAL A 324 22.17 -20.97 -2.69
CA VAL A 324 23.44 -20.23 -2.77
C VAL A 324 24.34 -20.54 -1.56
N ILE A 325 23.77 -20.59 -0.36
CA ILE A 325 24.52 -20.93 0.85
C ILE A 325 25.05 -22.35 0.78
N GLU A 326 24.23 -23.32 0.36
CA GLU A 326 24.67 -24.71 0.20
C GLU A 326 25.78 -24.84 -0.85
N VAL A 327 25.70 -24.14 -1.99
CA VAL A 327 26.76 -24.15 -3.00
C VAL A 327 28.05 -23.55 -2.45
N ALA A 328 27.98 -22.40 -1.78
CA ALA A 328 29.16 -21.74 -1.22
C ALA A 328 29.82 -22.56 -0.08
N THR A 329 29.02 -23.33 0.66
CA THR A 329 29.49 -24.19 1.76
C THR A 329 29.71 -25.65 1.36
N SER A 330 29.51 -26.01 0.08
CA SER A 330 29.63 -27.38 -0.43
C SER A 330 31.07 -27.93 -0.40
N GLY A 331 32.07 -27.04 -0.46
CA GLY A 331 33.47 -27.41 -0.63
C GLY A 331 33.91 -27.61 -2.08
N LEU A 332 33.09 -27.20 -3.06
CA LEU A 332 33.50 -27.19 -4.46
C LEU A 332 34.63 -26.19 -4.72
N PRO A 333 35.54 -26.48 -5.68
CA PRO A 333 36.55 -25.52 -6.14
C PRO A 333 35.93 -24.20 -6.62
N ALA A 334 36.64 -23.09 -6.41
CA ALA A 334 36.17 -21.74 -6.73
C ALA A 334 35.68 -21.58 -8.18
N GLY A 335 36.38 -22.18 -9.16
CA GLY A 335 35.96 -22.14 -10.57
C GLY A 335 34.60 -22.79 -10.82
N GLN A 336 34.27 -23.85 -10.08
CA GLN A 336 32.98 -24.53 -10.18
C GLN A 336 31.87 -23.75 -9.46
N VAL A 337 32.18 -23.16 -8.31
CA VAL A 337 31.26 -22.23 -7.62
C VAL A 337 30.94 -21.03 -8.52
N LYS A 338 31.94 -20.45 -9.19
CA LYS A 338 31.76 -19.37 -10.16
C LYS A 338 30.88 -19.79 -11.34
N MET A 339 31.13 -20.97 -11.92
CA MET A 339 30.29 -21.52 -12.98
C MET A 339 28.82 -21.65 -12.54
N LEU A 340 28.57 -22.16 -11.33
CA LEU A 340 27.22 -22.29 -10.79
C LEU A 340 26.54 -20.93 -10.58
N ALA A 341 27.29 -19.87 -10.25
CA ALA A 341 26.75 -18.50 -10.26
C ALA A 341 26.30 -18.05 -11.64
N GLU A 342 27.17 -18.18 -12.63
CA GLU A 342 26.88 -17.73 -13.98
C GLU A 342 25.66 -18.48 -14.53
N ARG A 343 25.57 -19.77 -14.18
CA ARG A 343 24.40 -20.60 -14.46
C ARG A 343 23.16 -20.07 -13.76
N ARG A 344 23.20 -19.81 -12.45
CA ARG A 344 22.08 -19.24 -11.68
C ARG A 344 21.55 -17.97 -12.34
N GLU A 345 22.42 -17.01 -12.65
CA GLU A 345 21.99 -15.73 -13.22
C GLU A 345 21.35 -15.86 -14.61
N ALA A 346 21.88 -16.72 -15.47
CA ALA A 346 21.27 -16.96 -16.77
C ALA A 346 19.95 -17.72 -16.66
N MET A 347 19.88 -18.71 -15.76
CA MET A 347 18.75 -19.60 -15.60
C MET A 347 17.58 -18.92 -14.86
N LYS A 348 17.80 -17.88 -14.05
CA LYS A 348 16.72 -17.09 -13.42
C LYS A 348 15.67 -16.58 -14.42
N GLN A 349 16.06 -16.33 -15.67
CA GLN A 349 15.17 -15.84 -16.73
C GLN A 349 14.32 -16.94 -17.37
N VAL A 350 14.58 -18.21 -17.02
CA VAL A 350 13.92 -19.39 -17.59
C VAL A 350 12.87 -19.92 -16.58
N PRO A 351 11.64 -20.26 -17.03
CA PRO A 351 10.63 -20.86 -16.17
C PRO A 351 11.15 -22.08 -15.41
N GLN A 352 10.80 -22.19 -14.12
CA GLN A 352 11.32 -23.22 -13.22
C GLN A 352 11.11 -24.65 -13.74
N GLU A 353 9.94 -24.93 -14.30
CA GLU A 353 9.62 -26.27 -14.84
C GLU A 353 10.52 -26.66 -16.02
N VAL A 354 10.90 -25.70 -16.86
CA VAL A 354 11.81 -25.93 -18.00
C VAL A 354 13.22 -26.25 -17.49
N ARG A 355 13.69 -25.50 -16.48
CA ARG A 355 14.99 -25.75 -15.85
C ARG A 355 15.05 -27.11 -15.17
N ARG A 356 14.00 -27.45 -14.42
CA ARG A 356 13.84 -28.77 -13.78
C ARG A 356 13.87 -29.90 -14.80
N ALA A 357 13.12 -29.78 -15.89
CA ALA A 357 13.10 -30.78 -16.95
C ALA A 357 14.49 -30.97 -17.59
N ALA A 358 15.16 -29.88 -17.96
CA ALA A 358 16.50 -29.93 -18.55
C ALA A 358 17.54 -30.52 -17.58
N SER A 359 17.52 -30.11 -16.31
CA SER A 359 18.44 -30.60 -15.28
C SER A 359 18.25 -32.09 -14.98
N ARG A 360 17.00 -32.55 -14.89
CA ARG A 360 16.68 -33.97 -14.70
C ARG A 360 17.09 -34.82 -15.90
N ARG A 361 16.85 -34.32 -17.12
CA ARG A 361 17.28 -34.98 -18.36
C ARG A 361 18.80 -35.12 -18.39
N LEU A 362 19.53 -34.03 -18.17
CA LEU A 362 20.99 -34.03 -18.14
C LEU A 362 21.55 -34.97 -17.05
N SER A 363 20.98 -34.92 -15.84
CA SER A 363 21.37 -35.80 -14.73
C SER A 363 21.05 -37.27 -15.01
N SER A 364 19.97 -37.54 -15.75
CA SER A 364 19.62 -38.89 -16.21
C SER A 364 20.62 -39.41 -17.24
N MET A 365 20.96 -38.61 -18.25
CA MET A 365 21.98 -38.95 -19.25
C MET A 365 23.32 -39.27 -18.59
N PHE A 366 23.75 -38.45 -17.61
CA PHE A 366 24.99 -38.71 -16.89
C PHE A 366 24.93 -40.02 -16.10
N ARG A 367 23.90 -40.23 -15.28
CA ARG A 367 23.76 -41.43 -14.45
C ARG A 367 23.60 -42.72 -15.24
N ASN A 368 22.96 -42.65 -16.40
CA ASN A 368 22.78 -43.79 -17.29
C ASN A 368 24.01 -44.07 -18.16
N GLY A 369 25.09 -43.31 -17.98
CA GLY A 369 26.36 -43.52 -18.65
C GLY A 369 26.37 -43.13 -20.13
N ALA A 370 25.58 -42.11 -20.51
CA ALA A 370 25.50 -41.64 -21.89
C ALA A 370 26.85 -41.18 -22.47
N TRP A 371 27.82 -40.83 -21.61
CA TRP A 371 29.19 -40.48 -21.96
C TRP A 371 30.24 -41.48 -21.43
N GLY A 372 29.81 -42.67 -21.04
CA GLY A 372 30.63 -43.67 -20.34
C GLY A 372 30.34 -43.74 -18.84
N PRO A 373 31.06 -44.61 -18.08
CA PRO A 373 30.85 -44.77 -16.66
C PRO A 373 30.95 -43.44 -15.90
N VAL A 374 30.09 -43.21 -14.91
CA VAL A 374 30.10 -41.97 -14.09
C VAL A 374 31.40 -41.75 -13.31
N THR A 375 32.21 -42.81 -13.15
CA THR A 375 33.54 -42.77 -12.54
C THR A 375 34.65 -42.38 -13.51
N ASP A 376 34.37 -42.35 -14.82
CA ASP A 376 35.32 -41.94 -15.84
C ASP A 376 35.43 -40.40 -15.88
N ALA A 377 36.65 -39.89 -15.74
CA ALA A 377 36.94 -38.46 -15.86
C ALA A 377 36.45 -37.88 -17.18
N ARG A 378 36.49 -38.66 -18.27
CA ARG A 378 36.02 -38.22 -19.59
C ARG A 378 34.50 -38.01 -19.63
N ALA A 379 33.73 -38.90 -19.00
CA ALA A 379 32.28 -38.77 -18.90
C ALA A 379 31.89 -37.51 -18.13
N VAL A 380 32.65 -37.17 -17.09
CA VAL A 380 32.48 -35.95 -16.31
C VAL A 380 32.78 -34.70 -17.14
N GLU A 381 33.85 -34.70 -17.94
CA GLU A 381 34.18 -33.56 -18.81
C GLU A 381 33.14 -33.35 -19.93
N GLU A 382 32.63 -34.42 -20.55
CA GLU A 382 31.55 -34.30 -21.54
C GLU A 382 30.25 -33.80 -20.90
N TRP A 383 29.91 -34.27 -19.70
CA TRP A 383 28.78 -33.76 -18.95
C TRP A 383 28.92 -32.26 -18.63
N LYS A 384 30.11 -31.80 -18.19
CA LYS A 384 30.40 -30.36 -18.00
C LYS A 384 30.28 -29.58 -19.31
N ARG A 385 30.74 -30.12 -20.44
CA ARG A 385 30.58 -29.49 -21.76
C ARG A 385 29.10 -29.25 -22.07
N VAL A 386 28.25 -30.26 -21.87
CA VAL A 386 26.81 -30.12 -22.12
C VAL A 386 26.17 -29.12 -21.16
N GLN A 387 26.61 -29.06 -19.90
CA GLN A 387 26.19 -27.99 -18.97
C GLN A 387 26.48 -26.59 -19.51
N TRP A 388 27.70 -26.36 -20.02
CA TRP A 388 28.10 -25.10 -20.64
C TRP A 388 27.31 -24.81 -21.92
N ALA A 389 27.11 -25.81 -22.77
CA ALA A 389 26.32 -25.65 -23.99
C ALA A 389 24.87 -25.22 -23.70
N LEU A 390 24.24 -25.83 -22.68
CA LEU A 390 22.91 -25.41 -22.22
C LEU A 390 22.92 -23.97 -21.69
N LEU A 391 23.95 -23.59 -20.93
CA LEU A 391 24.09 -22.23 -20.40
C LEU A 391 24.25 -21.21 -21.53
N ASP A 392 25.13 -21.47 -22.50
CA ASP A 392 25.37 -20.59 -23.63
C ASP A 392 24.14 -20.46 -24.54
N ALA A 393 23.39 -21.55 -24.72
CA ALA A 393 22.14 -21.58 -25.45
C ALA A 393 21.09 -20.64 -24.81
N VAL A 394 20.96 -20.68 -23.48
CA VAL A 394 20.08 -19.76 -22.73
C VAL A 394 20.55 -18.32 -22.84
N LYS A 395 21.84 -18.05 -22.64
CA LYS A 395 22.41 -16.69 -22.74
C LYS A 395 22.20 -16.09 -24.14
N ARG A 396 22.26 -16.91 -25.19
CA ARG A 396 22.08 -16.48 -26.58
C ARG A 396 20.65 -16.02 -26.87
N ASN A 397 19.65 -16.74 -26.37
CA ASN A 397 18.25 -16.39 -26.59
C ASN A 397 17.36 -16.80 -25.39
N PRO A 398 17.30 -15.95 -24.33
CA PRO A 398 16.52 -16.25 -23.14
C PRO A 398 15.02 -16.40 -23.44
N ALA A 399 14.49 -15.60 -24.36
CA ALA A 399 13.08 -15.61 -24.74
C ALA A 399 12.63 -16.93 -25.41
N ASN A 400 13.57 -17.69 -25.96
CA ASN A 400 13.32 -18.99 -26.59
C ASN A 400 14.16 -20.11 -25.95
N ALA A 401 14.44 -20.00 -24.65
CA ALA A 401 15.34 -20.91 -23.93
C ALA A 401 14.97 -22.39 -24.08
N VAL A 402 13.67 -22.72 -24.13
CA VAL A 402 13.17 -24.09 -24.30
C VAL A 402 13.69 -24.70 -25.61
N ALA A 403 13.48 -24.02 -26.73
CA ALA A 403 13.90 -24.53 -28.03
C ALA A 403 15.42 -24.57 -28.18
N GLU A 404 16.13 -23.58 -27.61
CA GLU A 404 17.60 -23.57 -27.62
C GLU A 404 18.19 -24.72 -26.77
N MET A 405 17.60 -25.03 -25.61
CA MET A 405 18.01 -26.18 -24.80
C MET A 405 17.70 -27.51 -25.51
N GLU A 406 16.54 -27.65 -26.14
CA GLU A 406 16.19 -28.86 -26.89
C GLU A 406 17.15 -29.10 -28.06
N ARG A 407 17.55 -28.05 -28.78
CA ARG A 407 18.58 -28.17 -29.84
C ARG A 407 19.91 -28.72 -29.30
N VAL A 408 20.33 -28.30 -28.11
CA VAL A 408 21.55 -28.83 -27.47
C VAL A 408 21.38 -30.32 -27.21
N PHE A 409 20.23 -30.76 -26.67
CA PHE A 409 19.99 -32.18 -26.43
C PHE A 409 19.84 -33.00 -27.72
N GLU A 410 19.23 -32.46 -28.77
CA GLU A 410 19.13 -33.11 -30.08
C GLU A 410 20.50 -33.27 -30.76
N GLU A 411 21.34 -32.26 -30.66
CA GLU A 411 22.73 -32.32 -31.13
C GLU A 411 23.51 -33.38 -30.35
N GLU A 412 23.34 -33.40 -29.03
CA GLU A 412 24.00 -34.38 -28.17
C GLU A 412 23.56 -35.81 -28.46
N ASN A 413 22.25 -36.05 -28.58
CA ASN A 413 21.70 -37.35 -28.94
C ASN A 413 22.23 -37.81 -30.32
N ARG A 414 22.28 -36.91 -31.32
CA ARG A 414 22.87 -37.23 -32.63
C ARG A 414 24.34 -37.62 -32.53
N MET A 415 25.12 -36.96 -31.66
CA MET A 415 26.52 -37.32 -31.43
C MET A 415 26.66 -38.68 -30.74
N GLN A 416 25.72 -39.04 -29.86
CA GLN A 416 25.69 -40.36 -29.21
C GLN A 416 25.29 -41.47 -30.20
N ASP A 417 24.27 -41.23 -31.01
CA ASP A 417 23.77 -42.17 -32.02
C ASP A 417 24.79 -42.41 -33.15
N ALA A 418 25.63 -41.42 -33.45
CA ALA A 418 26.71 -41.54 -34.43
C ALA A 418 27.88 -42.45 -33.99
N GLY A 419 27.84 -42.98 -32.76
CA GLY A 419 28.81 -43.94 -32.25
C GLY A 419 30.11 -43.27 -31.79
N TRP A 420 30.35 -43.28 -30.48
CA TRP A 420 31.59 -42.79 -29.90
C TRP A 420 32.78 -43.73 -30.20
N VAL A 421 33.47 -43.45 -31.30
CA VAL A 421 34.92 -43.70 -31.45
C VAL A 421 35.58 -42.34 -31.71
N GLY A 422 36.52 -41.94 -30.84
CA GLY A 422 37.03 -40.56 -30.74
C GLY A 422 37.71 -40.01 -32.00
N PHE A 423 36.97 -39.25 -32.81
CA PHE A 423 37.54 -38.55 -33.98
C PHE A 423 38.16 -37.19 -33.69
N ARG A 424 37.91 -36.56 -32.52
CA ARG A 424 38.58 -35.28 -32.18
C ARG A 424 40.09 -35.44 -31.99
N ASP A 425 40.57 -36.60 -31.54
CA ASP A 425 42.02 -36.87 -31.38
C ASP A 425 42.73 -37.22 -32.70
N MET A 426 42.00 -37.72 -33.71
CA MET A 426 42.59 -38.03 -35.02
C MET A 426 42.89 -36.77 -35.85
N LYS A 427 42.16 -35.68 -35.62
CA LYS A 427 42.44 -34.41 -36.32
C LYS A 427 43.67 -33.70 -35.74
N ASN A 428 43.84 -33.70 -34.42
CA ASN A 428 44.99 -33.06 -33.78
C ASN A 428 46.30 -33.88 -33.89
N ARG A 429 46.24 -35.19 -34.18
CA ARG A 429 47.44 -35.99 -34.49
C ARG A 429 47.96 -35.81 -35.92
N LYS A 430 47.13 -35.35 -36.87
CA LYS A 430 47.56 -35.12 -38.27
C LYS A 430 48.26 -33.79 -38.50
N GLU A 431 48.24 -32.86 -37.54
CA GLU A 431 48.97 -31.59 -37.61
C GLU A 431 50.34 -31.64 -36.91
N LYS A 432 50.75 -32.79 -36.35
CA LYS A 432 52.06 -33.00 -35.72
C LYS A 432 52.80 -34.23 -36.26
N GLN A 433 52.64 -34.54 -37.54
CA GLN A 433 53.52 -35.45 -38.27
C GLN A 433 54.22 -34.73 -39.41
#